data_AF-A0AAE2ZJ97-F1
#
_entry.id   AF-A0AAE2ZJ97-F1
#
_cell.length_a   1.000
_cell.length_b   1.000
_cell.length_c   1.000
_cell.angle_alpha   90.00
_cell.angle_beta   90.00
_cell.angle_gamma   90.00
#
_symmetry.space_group_name_H-M   'P 1'
#
loop_
_entity.id
_entity.type
_entity.pdbx_description
1 polymer ?
#
loop_
_entity_poly.entity_id
_entity_poly.type
_entity_poly.pdbx_seq_one_letter_code
_entity_poly.pdbx_strand_id
1 'polypeptide(L)'
;MNKYSNQKSRIEKKVTKRAMELLLKLSPKYYRKEDFYLDDEVNEWHYGQTDYWGEFDSYDAFFELHKNLIMMTTDWENAHKAEKNNEDKTPHYSLFRISDMVGRREIISHCHKLVKAGVVWS
;
A
#
# COMPACT_ATOMS: atom_id res chain seq x y z
N MET A 1 -13.49 -16.58 24.72
CA MET A 1 -12.73 -15.84 23.68
C MET A 1 -12.84 -16.58 22.36
N ASN A 2 -13.37 -15.90 21.34
CA ASN A 2 -13.86 -16.52 20.10
C ASN A 2 -12.71 -16.83 19.12
N LYS A 3 -12.49 -18.11 18.75
CA LYS A 3 -11.40 -18.55 17.84
C LYS A 3 -11.34 -17.76 16.52
N TYR A 4 -12.49 -17.33 16.00
CA TYR A 4 -12.62 -16.59 14.74
C TYR A 4 -12.00 -15.18 14.80
N SER A 5 -12.10 -14.49 15.94
CA SER A 5 -11.51 -13.15 16.11
C SER A 5 -9.97 -13.22 16.06
N ASN A 6 -9.40 -14.19 16.76
CA ASN A 6 -7.95 -14.44 16.76
C ASN A 6 -7.42 -14.84 15.38
N GLN A 7 -8.22 -15.53 14.56
CA GLN A 7 -7.83 -15.90 13.21
C GLN A 7 -7.80 -14.70 12.27
N LYS A 8 -8.80 -13.81 12.32
CA LYS A 8 -8.84 -12.57 11.53
C LYS A 8 -7.62 -11.71 11.86
N SER A 9 -7.40 -11.42 13.15
CA SER A 9 -6.23 -10.67 13.63
C SER A 9 -4.89 -11.25 13.17
N ARG A 10 -4.73 -12.59 13.17
CA ARG A 10 -3.50 -13.25 12.66
C ARG A 10 -3.31 -13.11 11.15
N ILE A 11 -4.39 -13.08 10.38
CA ILE A 11 -4.33 -12.89 8.92
C ILE A 11 -3.92 -11.45 8.63
N GLU A 12 -4.53 -10.48 9.32
CA GLU A 12 -4.21 -9.06 9.15
C GLU A 12 -2.75 -8.76 9.47
N LYS A 13 -2.24 -9.27 10.60
CA LYS A 13 -0.81 -9.21 10.94
C LYS A 13 0.11 -9.68 9.81
N LYS A 14 -0.26 -10.79 9.16
CA LYS A 14 0.55 -11.38 8.08
C LYS A 14 0.50 -10.53 6.82
N VAL A 15 -0.67 -10.00 6.46
CA VAL A 15 -0.86 -9.17 5.27
C VAL A 15 -0.06 -7.87 5.42
N THR A 16 -0.23 -7.17 6.54
CA THR A 16 0.46 -5.90 6.80
C THR A 16 1.97 -6.09 6.96
N LYS A 17 2.42 -7.16 7.63
CA LYS A 17 3.85 -7.52 7.66
C LYS A 17 4.42 -7.69 6.26
N ARG A 18 3.68 -8.39 5.39
CA ARG A 18 4.14 -8.64 4.03
C ARG A 18 4.18 -7.36 3.20
N ALA A 19 3.22 -6.47 3.42
CA ALA A 19 3.18 -5.18 2.78
C ALA A 19 4.37 -4.29 3.20
N MET A 20 4.69 -4.24 4.50
CA MET A 20 5.92 -3.59 4.99
C MET A 20 7.17 -4.14 4.31
N GLU A 21 7.35 -5.46 4.27
CA GLU A 21 8.51 -6.09 3.61
C GLU A 21 8.62 -5.75 2.11
N LEU A 22 7.47 -5.51 1.45
CA LEU A 22 7.41 -5.08 0.06
C LEU A 22 7.75 -3.60 -0.09
N LEU A 23 7.22 -2.73 0.76
CA LEU A 23 7.53 -1.29 0.78
C LEU A 23 9.03 -1.04 0.95
N LEU A 24 9.68 -1.74 1.88
CA LEU A 24 11.13 -1.65 2.10
C LEU A 24 11.97 -2.03 0.88
N LYS A 25 11.42 -2.82 -0.05
CA LYS A 25 12.12 -3.26 -1.27
C LYS A 25 11.75 -2.42 -2.49
N LEU A 26 10.49 -2.03 -2.60
CA LEU A 26 9.99 -1.25 -3.72
C LEU A 26 10.36 0.21 -3.55
N SER A 27 10.29 0.78 -2.35
CA SER A 27 10.54 2.20 -2.09
C SER A 27 11.60 2.43 -1.00
N PRO A 28 12.81 1.85 -1.09
CA PRO A 28 13.82 1.88 -0.04
C PRO A 28 14.33 3.29 0.30
N LYS A 29 14.13 4.26 -0.59
CA LYS A 29 14.47 5.66 -0.36
C LYS A 29 13.52 6.35 0.63
N TYR A 30 12.26 5.93 0.67
CA TYR A 30 11.20 6.57 1.45
C TYR A 30 10.84 5.81 2.72
N TYR A 31 11.12 4.51 2.76
CA TYR A 31 10.75 3.66 3.88
C TYR A 31 11.97 2.97 4.45
N ARG A 32 12.15 3.10 5.77
CA ARG A 32 13.12 2.34 6.55
C ARG A 32 12.38 1.45 7.54
N LYS A 33 13.04 0.42 8.05
CA LYS A 33 12.41 -0.56 8.93
C LYS A 33 11.93 0.08 10.23
N GLU A 34 12.65 1.10 10.69
CA GLU A 34 12.41 1.84 11.93
C GLU A 34 11.16 2.73 11.84
N ASP A 35 10.70 3.04 10.63
CA ASP A 35 9.48 3.81 10.40
C ASP A 35 8.21 2.92 10.55
N PHE A 36 8.38 1.62 10.83
CA PHE A 36 7.28 0.68 11.05
C PHE A 36 7.27 0.16 12.48
N TYR A 37 6.06 -0.02 13.01
CA TYR A 37 5.81 -0.64 14.30
C TYR A 37 4.65 -1.62 14.20
N LEU A 38 4.60 -2.54 15.17
CA LEU A 38 3.45 -3.42 15.34
C LEU A 38 2.49 -2.73 16.32
N ASP A 39 1.27 -2.43 15.87
CA ASP A 39 0.19 -2.03 16.75
C ASP A 39 -0.37 -3.28 17.44
N ASP A 40 -0.22 -3.37 18.76
CA ASP A 40 -0.65 -4.53 19.54
C ASP A 40 -2.16 -4.59 19.77
N GLU A 41 -2.89 -3.48 19.64
CA GLU A 41 -4.34 -3.43 19.83
C GLU A 41 -5.08 -4.09 18.65
N VAL A 42 -4.63 -3.78 17.43
CA VAL A 42 -5.19 -4.36 16.20
C VAL A 42 -4.38 -5.51 15.63
N ASN A 43 -3.14 -5.70 16.13
CA ASN A 43 -2.18 -6.73 15.73
C ASN A 43 -1.75 -6.59 14.26
N GLU A 44 -1.49 -5.37 13.82
CA GLU A 44 -1.15 -5.01 12.44
C GLU A 44 0.17 -4.23 12.38
N TRP A 45 0.92 -4.38 11.29
CA TRP A 45 2.12 -3.56 11.05
C TRP A 45 1.69 -2.22 10.45
N HIS A 46 2.08 -1.13 11.09
CA HIS A 46 1.76 0.23 10.69
C HIS A 46 3.03 0.95 10.27
N TYR A 47 2.89 1.83 9.29
CA TYR A 47 3.83 2.90 9.00
C TYR A 47 3.41 4.13 9.81
N GLY A 48 4.35 4.76 10.49
CA GLY A 48 4.08 5.97 11.27
C GLY A 48 5.14 7.02 11.04
N GLN A 49 4.72 8.27 10.86
CA GLN A 49 5.64 9.39 10.75
C GLN A 49 5.08 10.60 11.48
N THR A 50 5.96 11.31 12.19
CA THR A 50 5.64 12.62 12.74
C THR A 50 5.75 13.67 11.65
N ASP A 51 4.68 14.45 11.46
CA ASP A 51 4.65 15.53 10.49
C ASP A 51 5.40 16.79 11.00
N TYR A 52 5.38 17.86 10.20
CA TYR A 52 6.05 19.12 10.55
C TYR A 52 5.44 19.80 11.80
N TRP A 53 4.16 19.55 12.08
CA TRP A 53 3.43 20.12 13.22
C TRP A 53 3.55 19.28 14.48
N GLY A 54 4.23 18.13 14.42
CA GLY A 54 4.39 17.21 15.52
C GLY A 54 3.24 16.22 15.66
N GLU A 55 2.29 16.20 14.71
CA GLU A 55 1.20 15.23 14.68
C GLU A 55 1.71 13.89 14.16
N PHE A 56 1.31 12.81 14.83
CA PHE A 56 1.71 11.46 14.45
C PHE A 56 0.59 10.83 13.62
N ASP A 57 0.83 10.75 12.32
CA ASP A 57 -0.03 10.01 11.40
C ASP A 57 0.47 8.59 11.26
N SER A 58 -0.45 7.62 11.36
CA SER A 58 -0.15 6.22 11.12
C SER A 58 -1.20 5.56 10.24
N TYR A 59 -0.72 4.67 9.38
CA TYR A 59 -1.54 3.87 8.49
C TYR A 59 -1.05 2.44 8.51
N ASP A 60 -1.95 1.47 8.36
CA ASP A 60 -1.52 0.09 8.19
C ASP A 60 -0.61 -0.03 6.95
N ALA A 61 0.40 -0.90 7.02
CA ALA A 61 1.40 -1.00 5.97
C ALA A 61 0.83 -1.50 4.63
N PHE A 62 -0.32 -2.18 4.64
CA PHE A 62 -1.00 -2.58 3.41
C PHE A 62 -1.63 -1.37 2.71
N PHE A 63 -2.30 -0.49 3.44
CA PHE A 63 -2.80 0.77 2.91
C PHE A 63 -1.68 1.59 2.25
N GLU A 64 -0.53 1.74 2.93
CA GLU A 64 0.62 2.45 2.36
C GLU A 64 1.15 1.79 1.08
N LEU A 65 1.29 0.46 1.06
CA LEU A 65 1.70 -0.26 -0.15
C LEU A 65 0.71 -0.04 -1.30
N HIS A 66 -0.59 -0.10 -1.01
CA HIS A 66 -1.65 0.06 -2.00
C HIS A 66 -1.68 1.48 -2.57
N LYS A 67 -1.55 2.49 -1.72
CA LYS A 67 -1.43 3.90 -2.11
C LYS A 67 -0.26 4.10 -3.08
N ASN A 68 0.92 3.58 -2.74
CA ASN A 68 2.10 3.65 -3.61
C ASN A 68 1.88 2.91 -4.93
N LEU A 69 1.30 1.71 -4.91
CA LEU A 69 1.01 0.98 -6.14
C LEU A 69 0.09 1.78 -7.06
N ILE A 70 -0.98 2.38 -6.53
CA ILE A 70 -1.89 3.24 -7.31
C ILE A 70 -1.13 4.42 -7.90
N MET A 71 -0.29 5.09 -7.10
CA MET A 71 0.52 6.23 -7.55
C MET A 71 1.42 5.85 -8.74
N MET A 72 2.09 4.70 -8.65
CA MET A 72 3.05 4.25 -9.67
C MET A 72 2.42 3.62 -10.90
N THR A 73 1.13 3.24 -10.85
CA THR A 73 0.42 2.58 -11.96
C THR A 73 -0.71 3.41 -12.54
N THR A 74 -0.91 4.62 -12.03
CA THR A 74 -1.81 5.60 -12.64
C THR A 74 -1.05 6.36 -13.72
N ASP A 75 -1.62 6.46 -14.90
CA ASP A 75 -1.13 7.30 -15.99
C ASP A 75 -1.54 8.76 -15.71
N TRP A 76 -0.78 9.40 -14.83
CA TRP A 76 -1.06 10.78 -14.43
C TRP A 76 -0.99 11.73 -15.61
N GLU A 77 -0.07 11.53 -16.54
CA GLU A 77 0.09 12.43 -17.67
C GLU A 77 -1.20 12.49 -18.50
N ASN A 78 -1.73 11.34 -18.91
CA ASN A 78 -2.95 11.31 -19.70
C ASN A 78 -4.20 11.59 -18.86
N ALA A 79 -4.22 11.23 -17.58
CA ALA A 79 -5.31 11.66 -16.68
C ALA A 79 -5.41 13.19 -16.59
N HIS A 80 -4.29 13.92 -16.50
CA HIS A 80 -4.29 15.38 -16.49
C HIS A 80 -4.61 15.98 -17.87
N LYS A 81 -4.22 15.34 -18.97
CA LYS A 81 -4.61 15.78 -20.32
C LYS A 81 -6.12 15.63 -20.53
N ALA A 82 -6.68 14.49 -20.16
CA ALA A 82 -8.12 14.23 -20.22
C ALA A 82 -8.88 15.27 -19.37
N GLU A 83 -8.39 15.59 -18.16
CA GLU A 83 -8.96 16.64 -17.33
C GLU A 83 -9.02 18.00 -18.02
N LYS A 84 -7.90 18.43 -18.62
CA LYS A 84 -7.82 19.69 -19.35
C LYS A 84 -8.75 19.76 -20.55
N ASN A 85 -9.03 18.61 -21.15
CA ASN A 85 -9.93 18.48 -22.30
C ASN A 85 -11.40 18.21 -21.91
N ASN A 86 -11.73 18.14 -20.60
CA ASN A 86 -13.03 17.69 -20.09
C ASN A 86 -13.44 16.29 -20.60
N GLU A 87 -12.48 15.38 -20.72
CA GLU A 87 -12.66 13.97 -21.10
C GLU A 87 -12.69 13.05 -19.87
N ASP A 88 -13.13 11.79 -20.06
CA ASP A 88 -13.14 10.79 -18.98
C ASP A 88 -11.72 10.36 -18.59
N LYS A 89 -11.40 10.49 -17.30
CA LYS A 89 -10.10 10.17 -16.70
C LYS A 89 -10.00 8.72 -16.25
N THR A 90 -11.14 8.04 -16.09
CA THR A 90 -11.23 6.69 -15.52
C THR A 90 -10.28 5.68 -16.19
N PRO A 91 -10.12 5.67 -17.53
CA PRO A 91 -9.22 4.74 -18.21
C PRO A 91 -7.74 4.88 -17.82
N HIS A 92 -7.34 6.05 -17.32
CA HIS A 92 -5.96 6.36 -16.95
C HIS A 92 -5.63 6.02 -15.49
N TYR A 93 -6.63 5.70 -14.68
CA TYR A 93 -6.41 5.33 -13.30
C TYR A 93 -5.92 3.88 -13.15
N SER A 94 -5.13 3.66 -12.10
CA SER A 94 -4.62 2.33 -11.75
C SER A 94 -5.72 1.27 -11.75
N LEU A 95 -5.47 0.18 -12.48
CA LEU A 95 -6.29 -1.03 -12.46
C LEU A 95 -6.21 -1.78 -11.13
N PHE A 96 -5.29 -1.41 -10.23
CA PHE A 96 -5.10 -2.06 -8.93
C PHE A 96 -5.88 -1.39 -7.80
N ARG A 97 -6.84 -0.51 -8.10
CA ARG A 97 -7.82 -0.04 -7.12
C ARG A 97 -8.65 -1.22 -6.61
N ILE A 98 -8.84 -1.29 -5.30
CA ILE A 98 -9.64 -2.37 -4.70
C ILE A 98 -11.06 -2.32 -5.27
N SER A 99 -11.53 -3.48 -5.71
CA SER A 99 -12.82 -3.69 -6.34
C SER A 99 -13.23 -5.15 -6.19
N ASP A 100 -14.38 -5.54 -6.73
CA ASP A 100 -14.82 -6.94 -6.74
C ASP A 100 -13.84 -7.88 -7.48
N MET A 101 -12.99 -7.35 -8.36
CA MET A 101 -12.01 -8.12 -9.14
C MET A 101 -10.58 -8.04 -8.57
N VAL A 102 -10.27 -7.02 -7.77
CA VAL A 102 -8.91 -6.79 -7.25
C VAL A 102 -8.94 -6.74 -5.73
N GLY A 103 -8.42 -7.81 -5.12
CA GLY A 103 -8.27 -7.94 -3.69
C GLY A 103 -6.84 -7.71 -3.20
N ARG A 104 -6.69 -7.80 -1.88
CA ARG A 104 -5.40 -7.62 -1.19
C ARG A 104 -4.35 -8.66 -1.61
N ARG A 105 -4.79 -9.88 -1.92
CA ARG A 105 -3.91 -10.96 -2.38
C ARG A 105 -3.33 -10.64 -3.76
N GLU A 106 -4.15 -10.13 -4.66
CA GLU A 106 -3.76 -9.76 -6.02
C GLU A 106 -2.74 -8.62 -5.98
N ILE A 107 -2.98 -7.61 -5.13
CA ILE A 107 -2.06 -6.48 -4.88
C ILE A 107 -0.71 -6.99 -4.36
N ILE A 108 -0.70 -7.79 -3.28
CA ILE A 108 0.54 -8.35 -2.70
C ILE A 108 1.29 -9.21 -3.73
N SER A 109 0.56 -10.06 -4.46
CA SER A 109 1.13 -10.92 -5.51
C SER A 109 1.76 -10.10 -6.62
N HIS A 110 1.11 -9.02 -7.07
CA HIS A 110 1.64 -8.13 -8.09
C HIS A 110 2.92 -7.41 -7.60
N CYS A 111 2.89 -6.82 -6.41
CA CYS A 111 4.06 -6.18 -5.80
C CYS A 111 5.23 -7.15 -5.64
N HIS A 112 4.97 -8.43 -5.33
CA HIS A 112 6.03 -9.45 -5.35
C HIS A 112 6.66 -9.68 -6.71
N LYS A 113 5.85 -9.70 -7.78
CA LYS A 113 6.37 -9.84 -9.14
C LYS A 113 7.24 -8.64 -9.51
N LEU A 114 6.85 -7.44 -9.12
CA LEU A 114 7.64 -6.22 -9.30
C LEU A 114 9.01 -6.33 -8.60
N VAL A 115 9.02 -6.68 -7.31
CA VAL A 115 10.28 -6.91 -6.56
C VAL A 115 11.13 -7.99 -7.22
N LYS A 116 10.53 -9.10 -7.66
CA LYS A 116 11.25 -10.19 -8.33
C LYS A 116 11.84 -9.74 -9.68
N ALA A 117 11.18 -8.82 -10.36
CA ALA A 117 11.66 -8.20 -11.60
C ALA A 117 12.72 -7.10 -11.36
N GLY A 118 13.08 -6.81 -10.10
CA GLY A 118 14.06 -5.77 -9.76
C GLY A 118 13.52 -4.34 -9.84
N VAL A 119 12.19 -4.17 -9.86
CA VAL A 119 11.57 -2.84 -9.85
C VAL A 119 11.82 -2.15 -8.52
N VAL A 120 12.20 -0.87 -8.60
CA VAL A 120 12.32 0.06 -7.48
C VAL A 120 11.57 1.34 -7.86
N TRP A 121 10.64 1.76 -7.02
CA TRP A 121 9.91 3.01 -7.08
C TRP A 121 10.78 4.13 -6.48
N SER A 122 10.84 5.26 -7.19
CA SER A 122 11.78 6.35 -6.98
C SER A 122 11.09 7.68 -6.76
#